data_AF-A0A5C5SP33-F1
#
_entry.id   AF-A0A5C5SP33-F1
#
_cell.length_a   1.000
_cell.length_b   1.000
_cell.length_c   1.000
_cell.angle_alpha   90.00
_cell.angle_beta   90.00
_cell.angle_gamma   90.00
#
_symmetry.space_group_name_H-M   'P 1'
#
loop_
_entity.id
_entity.type
_entity.pdbx_description
1 polymer ?
#
loop_
_entity_poly.entity_id
_entity_poly.type
_entity_poly.pdbx_seq_one_letter_code
_entity_poly.pdbx_strand_id
1 'polypeptide(L)'
;MALALAIATAGVVQAQQPYPSQFANQWMNSCVSSCQSNALYKDRQGVCAPYCTCIVQEVQASVPLEVAMQAEKDLANKNNNSEAVQRVNKVTHQCQARFAPQQAPTRQSKTR
;
A
#
# COMPACT_ATOMS: atom_id res chain seq x y z
N MET A 1 -11.23 -16.13 -50.73
CA MET A 1 -11.75 -14.90 -50.10
C MET A 1 -12.61 -15.28 -48.92
N ALA A 2 -12.26 -14.82 -47.72
CA ALA A 2 -13.15 -14.44 -46.61
C ALA A 2 -12.32 -14.35 -45.32
N LEU A 3 -12.06 -13.11 -44.93
CA LEU A 3 -11.41 -12.69 -43.69
C LEU A 3 -12.35 -12.90 -42.50
N ALA A 4 -11.80 -13.26 -41.33
CA ALA A 4 -12.31 -12.84 -40.00
C ALA A 4 -11.44 -13.51 -38.91
N LEU A 5 -11.06 -12.90 -37.79
CA LEU A 5 -11.16 -11.55 -37.24
C LEU A 5 -10.04 -11.52 -36.18
N ALA A 6 -9.02 -10.68 -36.35
CA ALA A 6 -8.07 -10.42 -35.27
C ALA A 6 -8.81 -9.64 -34.19
N ILE A 7 -9.15 -10.31 -33.08
CA ILE A 7 -9.70 -9.63 -31.91
C ILE A 7 -8.51 -8.91 -31.28
N ALA A 8 -8.33 -7.64 -31.66
CA ALA A 8 -7.57 -6.69 -30.88
C ALA A 8 -8.22 -6.65 -29.50
N THR A 9 -7.58 -7.30 -28.52
CA THR A 9 -7.89 -7.07 -27.11
C THR A 9 -7.42 -5.65 -26.80
N ALA A 10 -8.28 -4.69 -27.12
CA ALA A 10 -8.28 -3.38 -26.50
C ALA A 10 -8.11 -3.63 -25.01
N GLY A 11 -6.96 -3.19 -24.48
CA GLY A 11 -6.63 -3.31 -23.07
C GLY A 11 -7.73 -2.64 -22.28
N VAL A 12 -8.69 -3.44 -21.83
CA VAL A 12 -9.57 -3.03 -20.76
C VAL A 12 -8.63 -2.88 -19.58
N VAL A 13 -8.37 -1.64 -19.21
CA VAL A 13 -8.01 -1.29 -17.85
C VAL A 13 -9.15 -1.88 -17.02
N GLN A 14 -8.96 -3.12 -16.57
CA GLN A 14 -9.84 -3.73 -15.60
C GLN A 14 -9.69 -2.82 -14.40
N ALA A 15 -10.66 -1.93 -14.19
CA ALA A 15 -10.78 -1.18 -12.95
C ALA A 15 -10.69 -2.23 -11.86
N GLN A 16 -9.57 -2.26 -11.14
CA GLN A 16 -9.31 -3.24 -10.11
C GLN A 16 -10.54 -3.21 -9.20
N GLN A 17 -11.25 -4.34 -9.16
CA GLN A 17 -12.47 -4.42 -8.38
C GLN A 17 -12.11 -4.07 -6.94
N PRO A 18 -12.91 -3.20 -6.31
CA PRO A 18 -12.60 -2.81 -4.96
C PRO A 18 -12.53 -4.06 -4.07
N TYR A 19 -11.58 -4.07 -3.14
CA TYR A 19 -11.46 -5.20 -2.24
C TYR A 19 -12.75 -5.40 -1.44
N PRO A 20 -13.09 -6.65 -1.08
CA PRO A 20 -14.21 -6.92 -0.20
C PRO A 20 -14.10 -6.07 1.06
N SER A 21 -15.19 -5.40 1.44
CA SER A 21 -15.19 -4.47 2.57
C SER A 21 -14.73 -5.12 3.87
N GLN A 22 -15.02 -6.40 4.08
CA GLN A 22 -14.54 -7.15 5.24
C GLN A 22 -13.01 -7.24 5.27
N PHE A 23 -12.38 -7.58 4.15
CA PHE A 23 -10.92 -7.64 4.03
C PHE A 23 -10.30 -6.25 4.21
N ALA A 24 -10.83 -5.24 3.52
CA ALA A 24 -10.33 -3.86 3.63
C ALA A 24 -10.44 -3.32 5.07
N ASN A 25 -11.54 -3.61 5.78
CA ASN A 25 -11.73 -3.20 7.17
C ASN A 25 -10.80 -3.95 8.13
N GLN A 26 -10.61 -5.26 7.95
CA GLN A 26 -9.67 -6.04 8.76
C GLN A 26 -8.24 -5.54 8.58
N TRP A 27 -7.85 -5.29 7.34
CA TRP A 27 -6.53 -4.75 7.04
C TRP A 27 -6.35 -3.35 7.64
N MET A 28 -7.34 -2.46 7.47
CA MET A 28 -7.31 -1.13 8.07
C MET A 28 -7.08 -1.19 9.59
N ASN A 29 -7.84 -2.04 10.28
CA ASN A 29 -7.71 -2.21 11.73
C ASN A 29 -6.34 -2.75 12.14
N SER A 30 -5.82 -3.75 11.42
CA SER A 30 -4.49 -4.32 11.63
C SER A 30 -3.39 -3.27 11.42
N CYS A 31 -3.50 -2.48 10.35
CA CYS A 31 -2.57 -1.40 10.06
C CYS A 31 -2.58 -0.33 11.15
N VAL A 32 -3.75 0.13 11.59
CA VAL A 32 -3.86 1.17 12.62
C VAL A 32 -3.26 0.69 13.94
N SER A 33 -3.56 -0.55 14.34
CA SER A 33 -2.99 -1.17 15.55
C SER A 33 -1.45 -1.26 15.46
N SER A 34 -0.93 -1.69 14.31
CA SER A 34 0.51 -1.77 14.05
C SER A 34 1.17 -0.39 14.02
N CYS A 35 0.49 0.61 13.48
CA CYS A 35 0.98 1.98 13.42
C CYS A 35 1.06 2.61 14.82
N GLN A 36 0.04 2.42 15.65
CA GLN A 36 -0.01 2.95 17.03
C GLN A 36 1.08 2.37 17.92
N SER A 37 1.51 1.13 17.66
CA SER A 37 2.61 0.47 18.38
C SER A 37 3.99 0.75 17.78
N ASN A 38 4.06 1.37 16.60
CA ASN A 38 5.32 1.64 15.91
C ASN A 38 6.03 2.88 16.48
N ALA A 39 7.32 2.76 16.79
CA ALA A 39 8.12 3.85 17.34
C ALA A 39 8.14 5.13 16.48
N LEU A 40 7.96 5.03 15.16
CA LEU A 40 7.93 6.17 14.24
C LEU A 40 6.63 6.98 14.30
N TYR A 41 5.54 6.36 14.76
CA TYR A 41 4.18 6.93 14.69
C TYR A 41 3.45 6.98 16.03
N LYS A 42 3.87 6.22 17.04
CA LYS A 42 3.20 6.11 18.35
C LYS A 42 2.94 7.45 19.03
N ASP A 43 3.87 8.41 18.88
CA ASP A 43 3.79 9.73 19.50
C ASP A 43 3.08 10.77 18.60
N ARG A 44 2.62 10.36 17.41
CA ARG A 44 2.03 11.23 16.38
C ARG A 44 0.54 11.00 16.30
N GLN A 45 -0.19 11.69 17.18
CA GLN A 45 -1.65 11.64 17.21
C GLN A 45 -2.24 12.00 15.84
N GLY A 46 -3.25 11.23 15.42
CA GLY A 46 -3.97 11.48 14.18
C GLY A 46 -3.25 11.04 12.89
N VAL A 47 -2.02 10.52 12.93
CA VAL A 47 -1.28 10.09 11.72
C VAL A 47 -1.66 8.68 11.26
N CYS A 48 -1.98 7.76 12.18
CA CYS A 48 -2.17 6.36 11.82
C CYS A 48 -3.38 6.08 10.92
N ALA A 49 -4.54 6.69 11.19
CA ALA A 49 -5.73 6.52 10.36
C ALA A 49 -5.53 6.99 8.90
N PRO A 50 -5.02 8.21 8.62
CA PRO A 50 -4.78 8.65 7.24
C PRO A 50 -3.62 7.91 6.57
N TYR A 51 -2.58 7.52 7.32
CA TYR A 51 -1.50 6.67 6.81
C TYR A 51 -2.01 5.30 6.34
N CYS A 52 -2.80 4.61 7.17
CA CYS A 52 -3.37 3.32 6.82
C CYS A 52 -4.42 3.41 5.70
N THR A 53 -5.17 4.51 5.66
CA THR A 53 -6.09 4.81 4.54
C THR A 53 -5.33 4.96 3.23
N CYS A 54 -4.21 5.67 3.22
CA CYS A 54 -3.33 5.75 2.06
C CYS A 54 -2.88 4.35 1.60
N ILE A 55 -2.42 3.51 2.52
CA ILE A 55 -1.95 2.15 2.18
C ILE A 55 -3.07 1.35 1.53
N VAL A 56 -4.23 1.23 2.18
CA VAL A 56 -5.33 0.40 1.68
C VAL A 56 -5.81 0.88 0.31
N GLN A 57 -5.96 2.19 0.12
CA GLN A 57 -6.42 2.75 -1.16
C GLN A 57 -5.40 2.53 -2.28
N GLU A 58 -4.12 2.82 -2.04
CA GLU A 58 -3.06 2.69 -3.04
C GLU A 58 -2.78 1.22 -3.38
N VAL A 59 -2.86 0.32 -2.39
CA VAL A 59 -2.74 -1.11 -2.62
C VAL A 59 -3.93 -1.61 -3.43
N GLN A 60 -5.16 -1.24 -3.06
CA GLN A 60 -6.36 -1.61 -3.80
C GLN A 60 -6.35 -1.11 -5.25
N ALA A 61 -5.71 0.05 -5.51
CA ALA A 61 -5.59 0.64 -6.83
C ALA A 61 -4.44 0.08 -7.69
N SER A 62 -3.52 -0.70 -7.12
CA SER A 62 -2.32 -1.16 -7.84
C SER A 62 -2.00 -2.65 -7.69
N VAL A 63 -2.58 -3.32 -6.70
CA VAL A 63 -2.28 -4.71 -6.34
C VAL A 63 -3.57 -5.55 -6.47
N PRO A 64 -3.55 -6.68 -7.18
CA PRO A 64 -4.68 -7.61 -7.20
C PRO A 64 -4.98 -8.15 -5.79
N LEU A 65 -6.26 -8.43 -5.51
CA LEU A 65 -6.71 -8.91 -4.20
C LEU A 65 -5.96 -10.17 -3.75
N GLU A 66 -5.73 -11.11 -4.67
CA GLU A 66 -5.05 -12.38 -4.40
C GLU A 66 -3.62 -12.15 -3.90
N VAL A 67 -2.94 -11.15 -4.48
CA VAL A 67 -1.58 -10.76 -4.08
C VAL A 67 -1.61 -10.09 -2.71
N ALA A 68 -2.59 -9.23 -2.42
CA ALA A 68 -2.76 -8.62 -1.12
C ALA A 68 -3.05 -9.66 -0.01
N MET A 69 -3.94 -10.61 -0.28
CA MET A 69 -4.24 -11.72 0.65
C MET A 69 -3.03 -12.61 0.88
N GLN A 70 -2.26 -12.90 -0.18
CA GLN A 70 -1.02 -13.66 -0.07
C GLN A 70 0.03 -12.90 0.76
N ALA A 71 0.12 -11.58 0.60
CA ALA A 71 1.02 -10.74 1.39
C ALA A 71 0.66 -10.76 2.88
N GLU A 72 -0.63 -10.67 3.24
CA GLU A 72 -1.09 -10.80 4.64
C GLU A 72 -0.71 -12.17 5.22
N LYS A 73 -0.93 -13.25 4.45
CA LYS A 73 -0.55 -14.61 4.85
C LYS A 73 0.96 -14.77 5.03
N ASP A 74 1.75 -14.24 4.10
CA ASP A 74 3.20 -14.30 4.16
C ASP A 74 3.75 -13.49 5.32
N LEU A 75 3.19 -12.31 5.60
CA LEU A 75 3.55 -11.48 6.75
C LEU A 75 3.23 -12.21 8.06
N ALA A 76 2.07 -12.86 8.17
CA ALA A 76 1.71 -13.69 9.32
C ALA A 76 2.69 -14.86 9.53
N ASN A 77 3.20 -15.43 8.43
CA ASN A 77 4.25 -16.46 8.45
C ASN A 77 5.68 -15.91 8.60
N LYS A 78 5.84 -14.60 8.83
CA LYS A 78 7.14 -13.89 8.91
C LYS A 78 7.98 -13.98 7.62
N ASN A 79 7.36 -14.29 6.49
CA ASN A 79 8.00 -14.33 5.18
C ASN A 79 8.00 -12.95 4.53
N ASN A 80 8.80 -12.03 5.07
CA ASN A 80 8.84 -10.63 4.63
C ASN A 80 9.44 -10.42 3.23
N ASN A 81 10.04 -11.46 2.66
CA ASN A 81 10.76 -11.40 1.38
C ASN A 81 9.92 -11.93 0.20
N SER A 82 8.68 -12.37 0.42
CA SER A 82 7.84 -12.86 -0.67
C SER A 82 7.53 -11.75 -1.67
N GLU A 83 7.33 -12.10 -2.94
CA GLU A 83 6.98 -11.13 -3.99
C GLU A 83 5.69 -10.35 -3.62
N ALA A 84 4.72 -11.04 -3.02
CA ALA A 84 3.48 -10.43 -2.56
C ALA A 84 3.74 -9.35 -1.47
N VAL A 85 4.56 -9.68 -0.47
CA VAL A 85 4.96 -8.73 0.58
C VAL A 85 5.76 -7.57 0.00
N GLN A 86 6.67 -7.82 -0.95
CA GLN A 86 7.44 -6.75 -1.59
C GLN A 86 6.54 -5.77 -2.36
N ARG A 87 5.51 -6.26 -3.06
CA ARG A 87 4.53 -5.41 -3.76
C ARG A 87 3.75 -4.52 -2.80
N VAL A 88 3.26 -5.08 -1.69
CA VAL A 88 2.58 -4.30 -0.65
C VAL A 88 3.54 -3.31 0.02
N ASN A 89 4.77 -3.73 0.34
CA ASN A 89 5.78 -2.87 0.96
C ASN A 89 6.14 -1.67 0.08
N LYS A 90 6.20 -1.84 -1.24
CA LYS A 90 6.42 -0.72 -2.17
C LYS A 90 5.38 0.39 -1.97
N VAL A 91 4.10 0.01 -1.85
CA VAL A 91 3.01 0.96 -1.60
C VAL A 91 3.10 1.55 -0.19
N THR A 92 3.38 0.71 0.80
CA THR A 92 3.62 1.14 2.19
C THR A 92 4.70 2.22 2.27
N HIS A 93 5.82 2.06 1.55
CA HIS A 93 6.90 3.05 1.51
C HIS A 93 6.49 4.36 0.82
N GLN A 94 5.65 4.31 -0.22
CA GLN A 94 5.10 5.50 -0.87
C GLN A 94 4.22 6.29 0.10
N CYS A 95 3.33 5.62 0.83
CA CYS A 95 2.53 6.26 1.87
C CYS A 95 3.39 6.75 3.03
N GLN A 96 4.37 5.97 3.47
CA GLN A 96 5.29 6.37 4.52
C GLN A 96 6.03 7.65 4.15
N ALA A 97 6.47 7.84 2.90
CA ALA A 97 7.10 9.09 2.47
C ALA A 97 6.18 10.32 2.61
N ARG A 98 4.86 10.14 2.41
CA ARG A 98 3.86 11.21 2.57
C ARG A 98 3.59 11.56 4.04
N PHE A 99 3.69 10.56 4.92
CA PHE A 99 3.40 10.70 6.35
C PHE A 99 4.63 10.73 7.24
N ALA A 100 5.84 10.58 6.69
CA ALA A 100 7.09 10.67 7.43
C ALA A 100 7.15 12.01 8.17
N PRO A 101 7.72 12.07 9.38
CA PRO A 101 8.03 13.36 9.95
C PRO A 101 8.90 14.06 8.90
N GLN A 102 8.47 15.24 8.43
CA GLN A 102 9.35 16.08 7.63
C GLN A 102 10.62 16.19 8.45
N GLN A 103 11.71 15.57 7.97
CA GLN A 103 13.02 15.93 8.47
C GLN A 103 13.05 17.44 8.28
N ALA A 104 13.08 18.19 9.38
CA ALA A 104 13.17 19.63 9.33
C ALA A 104 14.18 19.95 8.24
N PRO A 105 13.84 20.81 7.25
CA PRO A 105 14.75 21.12 6.16
C PRO A 105 16.07 21.41 6.82
N THR A 106 17.09 20.60 6.52
CA THR A 106 18.43 20.81 7.02
C THR A 106 18.72 22.24 6.63
N ARG A 107 18.70 23.15 7.63
CA ARG A 107 19.17 24.51 7.43
C ARG A 107 20.54 24.31 6.82
N GLN A 108 20.67 24.63 5.54
CA GLN A 108 21.96 24.82 4.90
C GLN A 108 22.58 26.02 5.62
N SER A 109 23.11 25.75 6.79
CA SER A 109 24.05 26.62 7.49
C SER A 109 25.36 26.49 6.73
N LYS A 110 25.54 27.27 5.67
CA LYS A 110 26.89 27.72 5.29
C LYS A 110 26.88 28.97 4.43
N THR A 111 26.87 30.10 5.14
CA THR A 111 27.89 31.16 5.07
C THR A 111 28.96 30.99 3.99
N ARG A 112 28.87 31.75 2.90
CA ARG A 112 29.89 32.76 2.53
C ARG A 112 29.40 33.66 1.40
#